data_AF-A0A931KDJ7-F1
#
_entry.id   AF-A0A931KDJ7-F1
#
_cell.length_a   1.000
_cell.length_b   1.000
_cell.length_c   1.000
_cell.angle_alpha   90.00
_cell.angle_beta   90.00
_cell.angle_gamma   90.00
#
_symmetry.space_group_name_H-M   'P 1'
#
loop_
_entity.id
_entity.type
_entity.pdbx_description
1 polymer ?
#
loop_
_entity_poly.entity_id
_entity_poly.type
_entity_poly.pdbx_seq_one_letter_code
_entity_poly.pdbx_strand_id
1 'polypeptide(L)'
;MSHLRWVLVSLVASLALTSTMTDSPAQGFGRGPGPHGKGAGFGKGAGHHAADGPAQEKGGRPFGKMGGGPPGDQEFPADRADFQFLLANHEKIRRNVINLENGAETVTESDDPEVAAKIHAHARAMHKRVKLNRGIHKRDPLFAEIFRHADKIEMAVGKTPKGVKVLETSDDPYVAKLIQAHAAVVSKFVANGHLEVQENHSIPPREADSATESAPKNSEHHNSKAKETCSCEDKPSGTKACENCESARRDHESTEAKPRRDDRHEHGATEKRGSN
;
A
#
# COMPACT_ATOMS: atom_id res chain seq x y z
N MET A 1 -35.08 2.29 -20.20
CA MET A 1 -35.86 1.18 -19.61
C MET A 1 -35.50 -0.10 -20.35
N SER A 2 -34.38 -0.70 -19.95
CA SER A 2 -33.89 -1.96 -20.53
C SER A 2 -33.79 -2.95 -19.40
N HIS A 3 -34.95 -3.42 -18.96
CA HIS A 3 -35.03 -4.58 -18.07
C HIS A 3 -34.84 -5.86 -18.89
N LEU A 4 -34.52 -6.92 -18.16
CA LEU A 4 -34.73 -8.31 -18.55
C LEU A 4 -33.65 -8.92 -19.45
N ARG A 5 -32.61 -9.41 -18.78
CA ARG A 5 -31.94 -10.68 -19.13
C ARG A 5 -30.91 -11.02 -18.05
N TRP A 6 -31.33 -11.76 -17.02
CA TRP A 6 -30.50 -12.79 -16.37
C TRP A 6 -31.47 -13.73 -15.66
N VAL A 7 -31.87 -14.76 -16.40
CA VAL A 7 -32.59 -15.94 -15.93
C VAL A 7 -31.54 -17.03 -15.71
N LEU A 8 -31.78 -17.86 -14.68
CA LEU A 8 -31.15 -19.17 -14.42
C LEU A 8 -29.70 -19.16 -13.91
N VAL A 9 -29.54 -19.07 -12.58
CA VAL A 9 -28.51 -19.87 -11.90
C VAL A 9 -29.21 -21.06 -11.25
N SER A 10 -28.72 -22.23 -11.66
CA SER A 10 -29.25 -23.57 -11.45
C SER A 10 -29.63 -23.92 -10.02
N LEU A 11 -30.88 -24.36 -9.88
CA LEU A 11 -31.33 -25.24 -8.82
C LEU A 11 -30.98 -26.69 -9.26
N VAL A 12 -30.02 -27.33 -8.59
CA VAL A 12 -29.87 -28.79 -8.64
C VAL A 12 -29.89 -29.33 -7.22
N ALA A 13 -31.04 -29.93 -6.91
CA ALA A 13 -31.33 -31.07 -6.04
C ALA A 13 -30.31 -31.48 -4.96
N SER A 14 -30.73 -31.26 -3.71
CA SER A 14 -30.92 -32.26 -2.65
C SER A 14 -30.12 -33.57 -2.70
N LEU A 15 -29.34 -33.81 -1.64
CA LEU A 15 -29.31 -35.12 -0.99
C LEU A 15 -29.30 -34.96 0.53
N ALA A 16 -30.36 -35.47 1.15
CA ALA A 16 -30.54 -35.54 2.58
C ALA A 16 -29.64 -36.62 3.19
N LEU A 17 -28.88 -36.28 4.23
CA LEU A 17 -28.45 -37.23 5.25
C LEU A 17 -29.00 -36.75 6.59
N THR A 18 -30.16 -37.29 6.96
CA THR A 18 -30.70 -37.23 8.32
C THR A 18 -29.94 -38.26 9.17
N SER A 19 -28.94 -37.81 9.92
CA SER A 19 -28.38 -38.62 11.00
C SER A 19 -29.25 -38.47 12.24
N THR A 20 -29.94 -39.56 12.58
CA THR A 20 -30.65 -39.76 13.84
C THR A 20 -29.66 -39.73 15.00
N MET A 21 -29.72 -38.70 15.85
CA MET A 21 -29.09 -38.77 17.17
C MET A 21 -30.02 -39.54 18.12
N THR A 22 -29.52 -40.67 18.58
CA THR A 22 -30.10 -41.52 19.60
C THR A 22 -30.13 -40.80 20.95
N ASP A 23 -31.33 -40.76 21.51
CA ASP A 23 -31.63 -40.46 22.90
C ASP A 23 -30.98 -41.51 23.84
N SER A 24 -30.41 -41.06 24.95
CA SER A 24 -30.06 -41.91 26.09
C SER A 24 -30.11 -41.10 27.39
N PRO A 25 -30.90 -41.54 28.39
CA PRO A 25 -31.07 -40.83 29.65
C PRO A 25 -30.19 -41.42 30.77
N ALA A 26 -29.71 -40.57 31.67
CA ALA A 26 -29.44 -40.87 33.09
C ALA A 26 -28.97 -39.57 33.77
N GLN A 27 -29.82 -38.95 34.60
CA GLN A 27 -29.82 -39.06 36.07
C GLN A 27 -28.62 -38.42 36.78
N GLY A 28 -28.89 -37.51 37.72
CA GLY A 28 -27.92 -37.14 38.74
C GLY A 28 -28.15 -35.81 39.45
N PHE A 29 -29.15 -35.75 40.33
CA PHE A 29 -29.19 -34.76 41.42
C PHE A 29 -27.94 -34.91 42.30
N GLY A 30 -27.27 -33.81 42.61
CA GLY A 30 -26.09 -33.81 43.49
C GLY A 30 -25.83 -32.44 44.10
N ARG A 31 -26.64 -32.07 45.09
CA ARG A 31 -26.47 -30.91 45.97
C ARG A 31 -25.49 -31.32 47.07
N GLY A 32 -24.33 -30.67 47.17
CA GLY A 32 -23.36 -30.89 48.23
C GLY A 32 -22.64 -29.59 48.63
N PRO A 33 -22.71 -29.15 49.89
CA PRO A 33 -21.98 -27.99 50.39
C PRO A 33 -20.61 -28.42 50.95
N GLY A 34 -19.57 -27.63 50.67
CA GLY A 34 -18.22 -27.80 51.20
C GLY A 34 -17.62 -26.45 51.65
N PRO A 35 -16.63 -26.46 52.56
CA PRO A 35 -16.56 -25.50 53.66
C PRO A 35 -15.45 -24.45 53.55
N HIS A 36 -15.69 -23.33 54.26
CA HIS A 36 -14.73 -22.50 54.99
C HIS A 36 -13.32 -22.27 54.40
N GLY A 37 -13.17 -21.16 53.68
CA GLY A 37 -11.90 -20.45 53.53
C GLY A 37 -11.89 -19.19 54.40
N LYS A 38 -11.15 -19.23 55.51
CA LYS A 38 -10.88 -18.08 56.38
C LYS A 38 -9.94 -17.12 55.65
N GLY A 39 -10.34 -15.87 55.46
CA GLY A 39 -9.49 -14.79 54.96
C GLY A 39 -9.72 -13.53 55.80
N ALA A 40 -8.74 -13.22 56.64
CA ALA A 40 -8.75 -12.13 57.60
C ALA A 40 -8.56 -10.75 56.94
N GLY A 41 -9.08 -9.71 57.59
CA GLY A 41 -8.49 -8.38 57.56
C GLY A 41 -9.28 -7.27 56.86
N PHE A 42 -10.22 -6.66 57.56
CA PHE A 42 -10.59 -5.25 57.31
C PHE A 42 -10.47 -4.48 58.63
N GLY A 43 -9.38 -3.74 58.75
CA GLY A 43 -9.15 -2.78 59.82
C GLY A 43 -9.96 -1.51 59.55
N LYS A 44 -10.73 -1.10 60.57
CA LYS A 44 -11.26 0.26 60.71
C LYS A 44 -10.10 1.22 60.97
N GLY A 45 -10.06 2.31 60.22
CA GLY A 45 -9.21 3.48 60.50
C GLY A 45 -9.97 4.75 60.14
N ALA A 46 -10.61 5.36 61.13
CA ALA A 46 -11.03 6.75 61.08
C ALA A 46 -9.83 7.64 61.35
N GLY A 47 -9.61 8.65 60.52
CA GLY A 47 -8.54 9.63 60.66
C GLY A 47 -8.90 10.92 59.94
N HIS A 48 -9.25 11.93 60.74
CA HIS A 48 -9.42 13.32 60.36
C HIS A 48 -8.16 13.86 59.68
N HIS A 49 -8.28 14.70 58.64
CA HIS A 49 -7.49 15.93 58.47
C HIS A 49 -8.17 16.82 57.41
N ALA A 50 -8.76 17.90 57.90
CA ALA A 50 -8.95 19.12 57.13
C ALA A 50 -7.58 19.81 56.99
N ALA A 51 -7.25 20.25 55.78
CA ALA A 51 -6.23 21.28 55.54
C ALA A 51 -6.53 21.97 54.22
N ASP A 52 -6.95 23.23 54.33
CA ASP A 52 -6.98 24.22 53.27
C ASP A 52 -5.57 24.50 52.73
N GLY A 53 -5.45 24.63 51.40
CA GLY A 53 -4.24 25.12 50.75
C GLY A 53 -4.41 25.21 49.21
N PRO A 54 -4.26 26.40 48.58
CA PRO A 54 -4.41 26.55 47.14
C PRO A 54 -3.10 26.21 46.44
N ALA A 55 -2.98 25.01 45.87
CA ALA A 55 -1.84 24.62 45.06
C ALA A 55 -2.18 24.71 43.56
N GLN A 56 -1.99 25.93 43.06
CA GLN A 56 -1.32 26.25 41.79
C GLN A 56 -1.37 25.18 40.68
N GLU A 57 -2.33 25.41 39.78
CA GLU A 57 -2.33 24.99 38.39
C GLU A 57 -0.96 25.24 37.72
N LYS A 58 -0.20 24.18 37.48
CA LYS A 58 0.89 24.17 36.51
C LYS A 58 0.72 22.99 35.57
N GLY A 59 -0.10 23.21 34.55
CA GLY A 59 0.22 22.88 33.16
C GLY A 59 0.83 21.50 32.88
N GLY A 60 0.26 20.44 33.44
CA GLY A 60 0.40 19.12 32.83
C GLY A 60 -0.34 19.16 31.50
N ARG A 61 0.38 19.29 30.38
CA ARG A 61 -0.22 19.10 29.05
C ARG A 61 -0.95 17.76 29.11
N PRO A 62 -2.27 17.69 28.90
CA PRO A 62 -2.91 16.39 28.76
C PRO A 62 -2.23 15.77 27.55
N PHE A 63 -1.51 14.67 27.78
CA PHE A 63 -1.05 13.79 26.71
C PHE A 63 -2.27 13.51 25.85
N GLY A 64 -2.34 14.21 24.72
CA GLY A 64 -3.49 14.17 23.83
C GLY A 64 -3.72 12.73 23.44
N LYS A 65 -4.93 12.24 23.70
CA LYS A 65 -5.44 10.92 23.29
C LYS A 65 -5.04 10.67 21.83
N MET A 66 -3.92 9.99 21.58
CA MET A 66 -3.50 9.51 20.25
C MET A 66 -4.33 8.27 19.81
N GLY A 67 -5.52 8.09 20.39
CA GLY A 67 -6.40 6.94 20.19
C GLY A 67 -7.81 7.32 19.71
N GLY A 68 -8.10 8.60 19.48
CA GLY A 68 -9.42 9.03 19.01
C GLY A 68 -9.55 8.90 17.50
N GLY A 69 -10.48 8.07 17.03
CA GLY A 69 -10.88 8.05 15.62
C GLY A 69 -11.54 9.36 15.18
N PRO A 70 -12.07 9.42 13.94
CA PRO A 70 -12.85 10.55 13.46
C PRO A 70 -13.95 10.93 14.46
N PRO A 71 -14.24 12.23 14.67
CA PRO A 71 -15.30 12.66 15.59
C PRO A 71 -16.63 11.95 15.30
N GLY A 72 -17.26 11.40 16.33
CA GLY A 72 -18.55 10.70 16.21
C GLY A 72 -18.50 9.26 15.70
N ASP A 73 -17.31 8.72 15.36
CA ASP A 73 -17.14 7.30 14.99
C ASP A 73 -16.71 6.46 16.20
N GLN A 74 -17.69 6.03 16.98
CA GLN A 74 -17.47 5.22 18.18
C GLN A 74 -16.95 3.80 17.87
N GLU A 75 -17.14 3.32 16.65
CA GLU A 75 -16.71 1.97 16.22
C GLU A 75 -15.24 1.97 15.77
N PHE A 76 -14.69 3.13 15.41
CA PHE A 76 -13.32 3.26 14.91
C PHE A 76 -12.24 2.64 15.81
N PRO A 77 -12.25 2.81 17.15
CA PRO A 77 -11.24 2.20 17.99
C PRO A 77 -11.26 0.67 17.93
N ALA A 78 -12.46 0.06 17.94
CA ALA A 78 -12.62 -1.39 17.89
C ALA A 78 -12.20 -1.95 16.52
N ASP A 79 -12.66 -1.32 15.43
CA ASP A 79 -12.33 -1.78 14.09
C ASP A 79 -10.84 -1.60 13.77
N ARG A 80 -10.22 -0.53 14.31
CA ARG A 80 -8.77 -0.34 14.22
C ARG A 80 -8.01 -1.36 15.05
N ALA A 81 -8.50 -1.74 16.22
CA ALA A 81 -7.87 -2.78 17.04
C ALA A 81 -7.91 -4.15 16.32
N ASP A 82 -9.04 -4.51 15.70
CA ASP A 82 -9.15 -5.73 14.89
C ASP A 82 -8.19 -5.70 13.69
N PHE A 83 -8.04 -4.54 13.03
CA PHE A 83 -7.04 -4.38 11.96
C PHE A 83 -5.61 -4.58 12.49
N GLN A 84 -5.24 -3.98 13.62
CA GLN A 84 -3.91 -4.18 14.22
C GLN A 84 -3.65 -5.64 14.61
N PHE A 85 -4.66 -6.33 15.15
CA PHE A 85 -4.55 -7.75 15.48
C PHE A 85 -4.25 -8.61 14.24
N LEU A 86 -4.97 -8.36 13.13
CA LEU A 86 -4.78 -9.11 11.89
C LEU A 86 -3.39 -8.85 11.28
N LEU A 87 -2.90 -7.61 11.36
CA LEU A 87 -1.55 -7.27 10.92
C LEU A 87 -0.47 -7.97 11.76
N ALA A 88 -0.67 -8.09 13.07
CA ALA A 88 0.26 -8.80 13.96
C ALA A 88 0.26 -10.33 13.73
N ASN A 89 -0.81 -10.87 13.13
CA ASN A 89 -0.98 -12.30 12.85
C ASN A 89 -0.95 -12.61 11.35
N HIS A 90 -0.41 -11.72 10.52
CA HIS A 90 -0.53 -11.79 9.07
C HIS A 90 0.03 -13.10 8.47
N GLU A 91 1.09 -13.67 9.06
CA GLU A 91 1.70 -14.93 8.64
C GLU A 91 0.75 -16.14 8.76
N LYS A 92 -0.29 -16.03 9.60
CA LYS A 92 -1.32 -17.07 9.77
C LYS A 92 -2.47 -16.91 8.77
N ILE A 93 -2.46 -15.88 7.94
CA ILE A 93 -3.54 -15.54 7.02
C ILE A 93 -3.15 -15.97 5.61
N ARG A 94 -4.04 -16.67 4.94
CA ARG A 94 -3.94 -16.97 3.51
C ARG A 94 -4.97 -16.14 2.76
N ARG A 95 -4.55 -15.55 1.65
CA ARG A 95 -5.41 -14.75 0.81
C ARG A 95 -5.21 -15.12 -0.65
N ASN A 96 -6.31 -15.33 -1.36
CA ASN A 96 -6.35 -15.49 -2.80
C ASN A 96 -7.17 -14.35 -3.43
N VAL A 97 -6.73 -13.85 -4.58
CA VAL A 97 -7.36 -12.75 -5.31
C VAL A 97 -7.56 -13.16 -6.76
N ILE A 98 -8.78 -13.00 -7.25
CA ILE A 98 -9.14 -13.14 -8.66
C ILE A 98 -9.60 -11.76 -9.12
N ASN A 99 -8.83 -11.13 -10.01
CA ASN A 99 -9.25 -9.88 -10.63
C ASN A 99 -10.37 -10.15 -11.64
N LEU A 100 -11.43 -9.36 -11.58
CA LEU A 100 -12.56 -9.38 -12.50
C LEU A 100 -12.53 -8.10 -13.33
N GLU A 101 -13.10 -8.09 -14.53
CA GLU A 101 -13.15 -6.87 -15.35
C GLU A 101 -13.81 -5.70 -14.61
N ASN A 102 -14.86 -5.98 -13.84
CA ASN A 102 -15.62 -5.00 -13.06
C ASN A 102 -15.24 -4.94 -11.57
N GLY A 103 -14.12 -5.53 -11.15
CA GLY A 103 -13.70 -5.49 -9.74
C GLY A 103 -12.78 -6.64 -9.31
N ALA A 104 -13.06 -7.26 -8.17
CA ALA A 104 -12.28 -8.38 -7.65
C ALA A 104 -13.10 -9.34 -6.78
N GLU A 105 -12.77 -10.63 -6.87
CA GLU A 105 -13.21 -11.65 -5.92
C GLU A 105 -12.01 -12.08 -5.06
N THR A 106 -12.20 -12.13 -3.73
CA THR A 106 -11.13 -12.49 -2.80
C THR A 106 -11.60 -13.51 -1.78
N VAL A 107 -10.71 -14.42 -1.39
CA VAL A 107 -10.91 -15.37 -0.29
C VAL A 107 -9.79 -15.14 0.71
N THR A 108 -10.13 -14.91 1.98
CA THR A 108 -9.16 -14.67 3.06
C THR A 108 -9.51 -15.56 4.25
N GLU A 109 -8.56 -16.40 4.66
CA GLU A 109 -8.79 -17.48 5.62
C GLU A 109 -7.59 -17.70 6.55
N SER A 110 -7.85 -18.36 7.68
CA SER A 110 -6.82 -18.87 8.59
C SER A 110 -7.23 -20.22 9.16
N ASP A 111 -6.26 -21.08 9.48
CA ASP A 111 -6.51 -22.30 10.26
C ASP A 111 -6.56 -22.04 11.77
N ASP A 112 -6.06 -20.88 12.21
CA ASP A 112 -6.17 -20.43 13.59
C ASP A 112 -7.61 -19.89 13.82
N PRO A 113 -8.41 -20.51 14.70
CA PRO A 113 -9.82 -20.13 14.88
C PRO A 113 -9.99 -18.71 15.44
N GLU A 114 -9.02 -18.19 16.20
CA GLU A 114 -9.07 -16.81 16.70
C GLU A 114 -8.83 -15.82 15.55
N VAL A 115 -7.86 -16.10 14.68
CA VAL A 115 -7.58 -15.27 13.50
C VAL A 115 -8.75 -15.33 12.50
N ALA A 116 -9.33 -16.51 12.27
CA ALA A 116 -10.52 -16.67 11.42
C ALA A 116 -11.71 -15.84 11.95
N ALA A 117 -11.96 -15.87 13.27
CA ALA A 117 -12.99 -15.05 13.90
C ALA A 117 -12.75 -13.54 13.70
N LYS A 118 -11.49 -13.09 13.79
CA LYS A 118 -11.10 -11.70 13.54
C LYS A 118 -11.22 -11.31 12.08
N ILE A 119 -10.92 -12.20 11.13
CA ILE A 119 -11.19 -11.99 9.69
C ILE A 119 -12.69 -11.75 9.47
N HIS A 120 -13.57 -12.57 10.06
CA HIS A 120 -15.02 -12.38 9.96
C HIS A 120 -15.50 -11.06 10.59
N ALA A 121 -14.92 -10.66 11.72
CA ALA A 121 -15.25 -9.41 12.40
C ALA A 121 -14.87 -8.21 11.54
N HIS A 122 -13.61 -8.18 11.10
CA HIS A 122 -13.07 -7.10 10.31
C HIS A 122 -13.77 -6.93 8.96
N ALA A 123 -14.00 -8.02 8.21
CA ALA A 123 -14.67 -7.94 6.91
C ALA A 123 -16.10 -7.38 7.00
N ARG A 124 -16.86 -7.77 8.04
CA ARG A 124 -18.19 -7.20 8.30
C ARG A 124 -18.13 -5.72 8.66
N ALA A 125 -17.16 -5.32 9.49
CA ALA A 125 -16.96 -3.92 9.84
C ALA A 125 -16.58 -3.08 8.60
N MET A 126 -15.70 -3.61 7.74
CA MET A 126 -15.29 -2.92 6.51
C MET A 126 -16.48 -2.76 5.55
N HIS A 127 -17.31 -3.79 5.40
CA HIS A 127 -18.53 -3.70 4.61
C HIS A 127 -19.49 -2.61 5.13
N LYS A 128 -19.68 -2.51 6.45
CA LYS A 128 -20.46 -1.43 7.06
C LYS A 128 -19.82 -0.06 6.80
N ARG A 129 -18.49 0.04 6.88
CA ARG A 129 -17.76 1.29 6.64
C ARG A 129 -17.82 1.76 5.20
N VAL A 130 -17.80 0.86 4.22
CA VAL A 130 -18.04 1.22 2.81
C VAL A 130 -19.43 1.84 2.67
N LYS A 131 -20.47 1.19 3.20
CA LYS A 131 -21.85 1.71 3.18
C LYS A 131 -22.03 3.07 3.85
N LEU A 132 -21.27 3.33 4.92
CA LEU A 132 -21.32 4.60 5.66
C LEU A 132 -20.28 5.63 5.19
N ASN A 133 -19.44 5.28 4.22
CA ASN A 133 -18.28 6.05 3.77
C ASN A 133 -17.29 6.45 4.92
N ARG A 134 -16.98 5.51 5.81
CA ARG A 134 -16.14 5.70 7.01
C ARG A 134 -14.87 4.85 7.00
N GLY A 135 -13.93 5.13 6.11
CA GLY A 135 -12.64 4.42 6.05
C GLY A 135 -11.71 4.61 7.25
N ILE A 136 -10.89 3.59 7.54
CA ILE A 136 -9.94 3.57 8.68
C ILE A 136 -8.54 4.06 8.31
N HIS A 137 -8.08 3.80 7.07
CA HIS A 137 -6.69 4.03 6.64
C HIS A 137 -6.57 5.17 5.61
N LYS A 138 -7.33 6.26 5.75
CA LYS A 138 -7.39 7.36 4.77
C LYS A 138 -6.11 8.22 4.66
N ARG A 139 -5.05 7.90 5.41
CA ARG A 139 -3.71 8.52 5.23
C ARG A 139 -3.09 8.08 3.90
N ASP A 140 -3.30 6.82 3.53
CA ASP A 140 -2.83 6.26 2.27
C ASP A 140 -3.66 6.83 1.10
N PRO A 141 -3.02 7.41 0.06
CA PRO A 141 -3.71 7.97 -1.10
C PRO A 141 -4.70 7.01 -1.76
N LEU A 142 -4.36 5.73 -1.91
CA LEU A 142 -5.24 4.75 -2.53
C LEU A 142 -6.52 4.54 -1.71
N PHE A 143 -6.39 4.42 -0.39
CA PHE A 143 -7.53 4.26 0.52
C PHE A 143 -8.36 5.53 0.62
N ALA A 144 -7.74 6.70 0.58
CA ALA A 144 -8.48 7.95 0.49
C ALA A 144 -9.32 8.01 -0.80
N GLU A 145 -8.73 7.63 -1.94
CA GLU A 145 -9.39 7.72 -3.24
C GLU A 145 -10.52 6.69 -3.39
N ILE A 146 -10.32 5.42 -3.05
CA ILE A 146 -11.40 4.42 -3.17
C ILE A 146 -12.62 4.78 -2.31
N PHE A 147 -12.41 5.37 -1.12
CA PHE A 147 -13.52 5.84 -0.28
C PHE A 147 -14.23 7.09 -0.84
N ARG A 148 -13.60 7.89 -1.71
CA ARG A 148 -14.32 8.95 -2.43
C ARG A 148 -15.36 8.41 -3.40
N HIS A 149 -15.22 7.16 -3.84
CA HIS A 149 -16.14 6.48 -4.75
C HIS A 149 -16.91 5.33 -4.08
N ALA A 150 -17.01 5.34 -2.74
CA ALA A 150 -17.66 4.26 -1.98
C ALA A 150 -19.13 4.03 -2.37
N ASP A 151 -19.82 5.06 -2.84
CA ASP A 151 -21.19 5.03 -3.35
C ASP A 151 -21.33 4.24 -4.67
N LYS A 152 -20.22 4.01 -5.37
CA LYS A 152 -20.16 3.24 -6.62
C LYS A 152 -19.66 1.81 -6.42
N ILE A 153 -19.38 1.40 -5.18
CA ILE A 153 -18.86 0.07 -4.86
C ILE A 153 -20.00 -0.80 -4.36
N GLU A 154 -20.24 -1.89 -5.07
CA GLU A 154 -21.05 -2.99 -4.57
C GLU A 154 -20.14 -4.01 -3.90
N MET A 155 -20.47 -4.39 -2.67
CA MET A 155 -19.69 -5.34 -1.90
C MET A 155 -20.60 -6.42 -1.32
N ALA A 156 -20.25 -7.69 -1.51
CA ALA A 156 -20.90 -8.83 -0.88
C ALA A 156 -19.88 -9.62 -0.05
N VAL A 157 -20.24 -9.94 1.19
CA VAL A 157 -19.40 -10.70 2.13
C VAL A 157 -20.05 -12.03 2.46
N GLY A 158 -19.48 -13.12 1.94
CA GLY A 158 -19.83 -14.49 2.30
C GLY A 158 -18.89 -15.03 3.39
N LYS A 159 -19.46 -15.74 4.37
CA LYS A 159 -18.64 -16.49 5.35
C LYS A 159 -18.18 -17.81 4.75
N THR A 160 -16.94 -18.19 5.02
CA THR A 160 -16.45 -19.56 4.89
C THR A 160 -16.24 -20.15 6.29
N PRO A 161 -15.96 -21.47 6.45
CA PRO A 161 -15.62 -22.03 7.75
C PRO A 161 -14.34 -21.45 8.38
N LYS A 162 -13.44 -20.89 7.56
CA LYS A 162 -12.10 -20.44 7.96
C LYS A 162 -11.85 -18.93 7.76
N GLY A 163 -12.87 -18.17 7.34
CA GLY A 163 -12.73 -16.76 7.03
C GLY A 163 -13.84 -16.26 6.10
N VAL A 164 -13.49 -15.49 5.06
CA VAL A 164 -14.49 -14.84 4.20
C VAL A 164 -14.16 -14.94 2.73
N LYS A 165 -15.22 -14.97 1.92
CA LYS A 165 -15.20 -14.67 0.50
C LYS A 165 -15.84 -13.29 0.30
N VAL A 166 -15.15 -12.38 -0.36
CA VAL A 166 -15.61 -11.02 -0.63
C VAL A 166 -15.64 -10.81 -2.15
N LEU A 167 -16.78 -10.35 -2.66
CA LEU A 167 -16.93 -9.85 -4.02
C LEU A 167 -17.10 -8.33 -3.95
N GLU A 168 -16.22 -7.60 -4.60
CA GLU A 168 -16.30 -6.14 -4.76
C GLU A 168 -16.37 -5.81 -6.24
N THR A 169 -17.40 -5.07 -6.66
CA THR A 169 -17.66 -4.73 -8.05
C THR A 169 -18.10 -3.28 -8.23
N SER A 170 -17.91 -2.74 -9.43
CA SER A 170 -18.42 -1.44 -9.83
C SER A 170 -18.69 -1.41 -11.34
N ASP A 171 -19.74 -0.68 -11.74
CA ASP A 171 -20.00 -0.37 -13.15
C ASP A 171 -19.10 0.77 -13.68
N ASP A 172 -18.42 1.50 -12.79
CA ASP A 172 -17.42 2.51 -13.17
C ASP A 172 -16.06 1.82 -13.37
N PRO A 173 -15.51 1.79 -14.61
CA PRO A 173 -14.28 1.07 -14.90
C PRO A 173 -13.07 1.62 -14.14
N TYR A 174 -13.10 2.90 -13.76
CA TYR A 174 -12.04 3.46 -12.92
C TYR A 174 -12.14 2.94 -11.48
N VAL A 175 -13.36 2.82 -10.94
CA VAL A 175 -13.58 2.27 -9.60
C VAL A 175 -13.26 0.77 -9.56
N ALA A 176 -13.55 0.02 -10.64
CA ALA A 176 -13.12 -1.37 -10.78
C ALA A 176 -11.59 -1.50 -10.66
N LYS A 177 -10.81 -0.61 -11.30
CA LYS A 177 -9.34 -0.57 -11.14
C LYS A 177 -8.91 -0.20 -9.71
N LEU A 178 -9.62 0.72 -9.04
CA LEU A 178 -9.35 1.04 -7.63
C LEU A 178 -9.59 -0.17 -6.72
N ILE A 179 -10.66 -0.94 -6.96
CA ILE A 179 -10.96 -2.19 -6.23
C ILE A 179 -9.82 -3.20 -6.42
N GLN A 180 -9.36 -3.41 -7.66
CA GLN A 180 -8.24 -4.32 -7.94
C GLN A 180 -6.94 -3.87 -7.26
N ALA A 181 -6.61 -2.57 -7.33
CA ALA A 181 -5.45 -2.01 -6.65
C ALA A 181 -5.56 -2.17 -5.13
N HIS A 182 -6.73 -1.90 -4.56
CA HIS A 182 -7.01 -2.13 -3.15
C HIS A 182 -6.82 -3.61 -2.77
N ALA A 183 -7.38 -4.54 -3.54
CA ALA A 183 -7.26 -5.97 -3.31
C ALA A 183 -5.79 -6.43 -3.29
N ALA A 184 -4.95 -5.86 -4.18
CA ALA A 184 -3.51 -6.10 -4.22
C ALA A 184 -2.81 -5.59 -2.95
N VAL A 185 -3.14 -4.39 -2.47
CA VAL A 185 -2.55 -3.85 -1.23
C VAL A 185 -2.96 -4.65 0.01
N VAL A 186 -4.21 -5.13 0.07
CA VAL A 186 -4.63 -6.02 1.16
C VAL A 186 -3.82 -7.32 1.16
N SER A 187 -3.46 -7.85 -0.03
CA SER A 187 -2.52 -8.98 -0.12
C SER A 187 -1.13 -8.63 0.39
N LYS A 188 -0.67 -7.39 0.22
CA LYS A 188 0.59 -6.93 0.83
C LYS A 188 0.51 -6.77 2.35
N PHE A 189 -0.63 -6.36 2.92
CA PHE A 189 -0.83 -6.42 4.37
C PHE A 189 -0.72 -7.85 4.91
N VAL A 190 -1.22 -8.84 4.16
CA VAL A 190 -1.07 -10.26 4.51
C VAL A 190 0.40 -10.71 4.38
N ALA A 191 1.13 -10.21 3.38
CA ALA A 191 2.54 -10.58 3.18
C ALA A 191 3.49 -9.93 4.21
N ASN A 192 3.27 -8.66 4.55
CA ASN A 192 4.26 -7.81 5.22
C ASN A 192 3.79 -7.29 6.59
N GLY A 193 2.53 -7.54 6.98
CA GLY A 193 1.97 -7.11 8.26
C GLY A 193 2.07 -5.61 8.47
N HIS A 194 2.59 -5.21 9.63
CA HIS A 194 2.71 -3.81 10.04
C HIS A 194 3.65 -2.96 9.16
N LEU A 195 4.61 -3.58 8.46
CA LEU A 195 5.55 -2.83 7.62
C LEU A 195 4.79 -2.12 6.50
N GLU A 196 3.84 -2.79 5.87
CA GLU A 196 3.08 -2.23 4.74
C GLU A 196 2.17 -1.06 5.14
N VAL A 197 1.74 -0.98 6.41
CA VAL A 197 0.83 0.07 6.91
C VAL A 197 1.48 1.45 6.88
N GLN A 198 2.81 1.48 6.88
CA GLN A 198 3.61 2.70 6.85
C GLN A 198 3.75 3.24 5.42
N GLU A 199 3.49 2.40 4.42
CA GLU A 199 3.67 2.73 3.01
C GLU A 199 2.50 3.55 2.45
N ASN A 200 2.77 4.23 1.34
CA ASN A 200 1.74 4.84 0.50
C ASN A 200 1.59 4.03 -0.77
N HIS A 201 0.36 3.89 -1.23
CA HIS A 201 0.07 3.15 -2.44
C HIS A 201 -0.37 4.06 -3.56
N SER A 202 0.22 3.85 -4.73
CA SER A 202 -0.12 4.59 -5.94
C SER A 202 -1.58 4.36 -6.33
N ILE A 203 -2.23 5.42 -6.75
CA ILE A 203 -3.57 5.37 -7.33
C ILE A 203 -3.42 4.97 -8.81
N PRO A 204 -4.18 3.99 -9.31
CA PRO A 204 -4.17 3.68 -10.74
C PRO A 204 -4.57 4.92 -11.56
N PRO A 205 -3.96 5.14 -12.74
CA PRO A 205 -4.29 6.29 -13.56
C PRO A 205 -5.73 6.18 -14.09
N ARG A 206 -6.39 7.32 -14.28
CA ARG A 206 -7.64 7.36 -15.04
C ARG A 206 -7.32 7.14 -16.52
N GLU A 207 -8.22 6.53 -17.26
CA GLU A 207 -8.03 6.29 -18.70
C GLU A 207 -7.79 7.60 -19.47
N ALA A 208 -8.44 8.70 -19.07
CA ALA A 208 -8.21 10.03 -19.62
C ALA A 208 -6.78 10.54 -19.38
N ASP A 209 -6.16 10.19 -18.26
CA ASP A 209 -4.78 10.58 -17.92
C ASP A 209 -3.76 9.66 -18.60
N SER A 210 -4.12 8.38 -18.79
CA SER A 210 -3.30 7.34 -19.43
C SER A 210 -3.11 7.58 -20.94
N ALA A 211 -4.08 8.25 -21.58
CA ALA A 211 -3.97 8.68 -22.96
C ALA A 211 -2.96 9.83 -23.17
N THR A 212 -2.50 10.48 -22.10
CA THR A 212 -1.53 11.60 -22.17
C THR A 212 -0.10 11.17 -21.77
N GLU A 213 0.05 10.06 -21.04
CA GLU A 213 1.35 9.51 -20.59
C GLU A 213 1.92 8.43 -21.54
N SER A 214 1.11 7.89 -22.47
CA SER A 214 1.51 6.83 -23.41
C SER A 214 2.18 7.33 -24.70
N ALA A 215 2.45 8.62 -24.82
CA ALA A 215 3.45 9.11 -25.77
C ALA A 215 4.85 8.70 -25.27
N PRO A 216 5.71 8.07 -26.10
CA PRO A 216 6.98 7.54 -25.63
C PRO A 216 7.85 8.67 -25.06
N LYS A 217 8.21 8.56 -23.77
CA LYS A 217 9.31 9.34 -23.16
C LYS A 217 10.63 8.75 -23.61
N ASN A 218 11.04 9.04 -24.83
CA ASN A 218 12.44 8.98 -25.23
C ASN A 218 13.17 10.19 -24.63
N SER A 219 13.57 10.09 -23.35
CA SER A 219 14.64 10.92 -22.81
C SER A 219 15.98 10.25 -23.06
N GLU A 220 16.34 10.11 -24.34
CA GLU A 220 17.74 10.01 -24.70
C GLU A 220 18.34 11.42 -24.67
N HIS A 221 19.43 11.52 -23.93
CA HIS A 221 20.20 12.72 -23.70
C HIS A 221 20.95 13.09 -24.98
N HIS A 222 20.28 13.65 -26.00
CA HIS A 222 20.98 14.14 -27.20
C HIS A 222 20.45 15.48 -27.66
N ASN A 223 21.27 16.49 -27.37
CA ASN A 223 21.35 17.79 -28.03
C ASN A 223 21.22 17.64 -29.56
N SER A 224 20.04 17.93 -30.10
CA SER A 224 19.80 17.92 -31.54
C SER A 224 20.04 19.30 -32.13
N LYS A 225 21.32 19.62 -32.35
CA LYS A 225 21.67 20.57 -33.42
C LYS A 225 21.43 19.82 -34.75
N ALA A 226 20.41 20.25 -35.48
CA ALA A 226 20.03 19.70 -36.77
C ALA A 226 21.26 19.53 -37.68
N LYS A 227 21.51 18.29 -38.10
CA LYS A 227 22.56 17.91 -39.02
C LYS A 227 22.02 18.13 -40.44
N GLU A 228 22.07 19.38 -40.88
CA GLU A 228 21.85 19.73 -42.28
C GLU A 228 23.13 19.34 -43.05
N THR A 229 23.00 18.42 -44.00
CA THR A 229 24.13 17.97 -44.82
C THR A 229 24.35 19.02 -45.91
N CYS A 230 25.47 19.73 -45.86
CA CYS A 230 25.85 20.67 -46.91
C CYS A 230 26.43 19.91 -48.11
N SER A 231 25.91 20.19 -49.30
CA SER A 231 26.48 19.80 -50.60
C SER A 231 26.93 21.07 -51.32
N CYS A 232 28.24 21.18 -51.59
CA CYS A 232 28.87 22.37 -52.18
C CYS A 232 29.72 22.07 -53.42
N GLU A 233 29.55 20.89 -54.00
CA GLU A 233 30.19 20.54 -55.28
C GLU A 233 29.54 21.44 -56.36
N ASP A 234 30.36 22.25 -57.03
CA ASP A 234 30.04 23.15 -58.16
C ASP A 234 29.79 24.66 -57.90
N LYS A 235 30.31 25.28 -56.82
CA LYS A 235 30.25 26.76 -56.66
C LYS A 235 31.63 27.45 -56.48
N PRO A 236 31.86 28.62 -57.12
CA PRO A 236 33.11 29.36 -56.96
C PRO A 236 33.23 29.96 -55.55
N SER A 237 34.46 29.96 -55.04
CA SER A 237 34.81 30.42 -53.69
C SER A 237 34.41 31.88 -53.45
N GLY A 238 33.72 32.14 -52.32
CA GLY A 238 33.39 33.50 -51.86
C GLY A 238 31.90 33.85 -51.77
N THR A 239 30.97 32.91 -51.97
CA THR A 239 29.55 33.15 -51.66
C THR A 239 29.22 32.73 -50.22
N LYS A 240 28.41 33.54 -49.52
CA LYS A 240 27.99 33.37 -48.11
C LYS A 240 27.30 32.03 -47.78
N ALA A 241 27.07 31.19 -48.80
CA ALA A 241 26.39 29.90 -48.66
C ALA A 241 27.29 28.76 -48.16
N CYS A 242 28.63 28.94 -48.07
CA CYS A 242 29.56 27.87 -47.67
C CYS A 242 30.41 28.23 -46.44
N GLU A 243 30.22 29.41 -45.84
CA GLU A 243 31.11 29.99 -44.82
C GLU A 243 31.14 29.21 -43.49
N ASN A 244 30.16 28.33 -43.26
CA ASN A 244 30.01 27.55 -42.03
C ASN A 244 30.20 26.03 -42.19
N CYS A 245 30.87 25.56 -43.24
CA CYS A 245 31.24 24.14 -43.36
C CYS A 245 32.63 23.84 -42.76
N GLU A 246 32.67 22.90 -41.81
CA GLU A 246 33.87 22.54 -41.03
C GLU A 246 34.97 21.82 -41.86
N SER A 247 34.70 21.49 -43.12
CA SER A 247 35.68 20.97 -44.08
C SER A 247 36.53 22.06 -44.74
N ALA A 248 36.18 23.35 -44.64
CA ALA A 248 36.93 24.44 -45.27
C ALA A 248 38.10 25.00 -44.42
N ARG A 249 38.42 24.38 -43.27
CA ARG A 249 39.50 24.84 -42.35
C ARG A 249 40.76 23.97 -42.38
N ARG A 250 40.78 22.88 -43.13
CA ARG A 250 41.98 22.04 -43.30
C ARG A 250 42.43 22.16 -44.73
N ASP A 251 43.26 23.16 -45.04
CA ASP A 251 44.20 23.20 -46.19
C ASP A 251 44.94 24.55 -46.24
N HIS A 252 45.45 25.04 -45.10
CA HIS A 252 46.37 26.18 -45.09
C HIS A 252 47.22 26.16 -43.81
N GLU A 253 48.21 25.26 -43.74
CA GLU A 253 49.46 25.48 -43.00
C GLU A 253 50.49 24.42 -43.42
N SER A 254 51.05 24.55 -44.63
CA SER A 254 52.27 23.83 -45.00
C SER A 254 53.16 24.70 -45.86
N THR A 255 53.82 25.69 -45.26
CA THR A 255 55.11 26.22 -45.71
C THR A 255 55.62 27.19 -44.65
N GLU A 256 56.69 26.84 -43.91
CA GLU A 256 57.94 27.61 -43.93
C GLU A 256 59.04 26.99 -43.04
N ALA A 257 60.13 26.65 -43.74
CA ALA A 257 61.54 26.59 -43.39
C ALA A 257 62.05 26.57 -41.93
N LYS A 258 62.88 25.55 -41.68
CA LYS A 258 63.92 25.43 -40.63
C LYS A 258 65.08 26.43 -40.86
N PRO A 259 65.77 26.90 -39.81
CA PRO A 259 67.21 26.61 -39.75
C PRO A 259 67.71 26.12 -38.38
N ARG A 260 68.86 25.44 -38.46
CA ARG A 260 69.61 24.79 -37.38
C ARG A 260 70.29 25.81 -36.44
N ARG A 261 70.51 25.43 -35.18
CA ARG A 261 71.81 25.58 -34.49
C ARG A 261 71.93 24.67 -33.26
N ASP A 262 73.17 24.25 -33.08
CA ASP A 262 73.71 23.19 -32.23
C ASP A 262 73.88 23.57 -30.74
N ASP A 263 74.44 22.60 -30.00
CA ASP A 263 75.08 22.63 -28.67
C ASP A 263 74.19 22.18 -27.49
N ARG A 264 74.40 21.06 -26.78
CA ARG A 264 75.57 20.33 -26.19
C ARG A 264 75.71 20.59 -24.69
N HIS A 265 75.48 19.52 -23.90
CA HIS A 265 76.09 19.10 -22.60
C HIS A 265 75.00 18.46 -21.72
N GLU A 266 75.01 17.16 -21.45
CA GLU A 266 75.92 16.34 -20.59
C GLU A 266 75.67 16.51 -19.08
N HIS A 267 75.59 15.33 -18.43
CA HIS A 267 75.67 15.01 -16.99
C HIS A 267 74.46 15.34 -16.10
N GLY A 268 74.01 14.46 -15.21
CA GLY A 268 74.57 13.21 -14.74
C GLY A 268 73.63 12.55 -13.72
N ALA A 269 73.82 11.26 -13.56
CA ALA A 269 73.15 10.40 -12.59
C ALA A 269 73.35 10.86 -11.14
N THR A 270 72.44 10.50 -10.24
CA THR A 270 72.76 9.51 -9.18
C THR A 270 71.54 9.17 -8.32
N GLU A 271 71.34 7.86 -8.24
CA GLU A 271 70.54 7.07 -7.32
C GLU A 271 71.05 7.16 -5.87
N LYS A 272 70.13 7.10 -4.88
CA LYS A 272 70.27 6.43 -3.58
C LYS A 272 68.88 6.42 -2.91
N ARG A 273 68.17 5.28 -2.85
CA ARG A 273 68.17 4.26 -1.77
C ARG A 273 68.10 4.89 -0.38
N GLY A 274 66.97 4.73 0.31
CA GLY A 274 66.74 3.61 1.25
C GLY A 274 66.83 4.19 2.67
N SER A 275 66.21 3.71 3.73
CA SER A 275 65.50 2.48 4.04
C SER A 275 64.69 2.72 5.33
N ASN A 276 63.83 1.75 5.62
CA ASN A 276 63.17 1.43 6.90
C ASN A 276 61.96 2.26 7.33
#